data_AF-A0A2E7WZ06-F1
#
_entry.id   AF-A0A2E7WZ06-F1
#
_cell.length_a   1.000
_cell.length_b   1.000
_cell.length_c   1.000
_cell.angle_alpha   90.00
_cell.angle_beta   90.00
_cell.angle_gamma   90.00
#
_symmetry.space_group_name_H-M   'P 1'
#
loop_
_entity.id
_entity.type
_entity.pdbx_description
1 polymer ?
#
loop_
_entity_poly.entity_id
_entity_poly.type
_entity_poly.pdbx_seq_one_letter_code
_entity_poly.pdbx_strand_id
1 'polypeptide(L)'
;MTSLAVVDALGLDAESWSQSYQSRLGPVKWLRPSSIEKVDELTERGVSKLVIVSPAFLADGLETLEELDIEIRKQFMDRGGKEMKLVSCLNDDPDWIVGMSELVKCSLEEKNHL
;
A
#
# COMPACT_ATOMS: atom_id res chain seq x y z
N MET A 1 9.95 -7.98 -5.47
CA MET A 1 8.62 -7.63 -4.90
C MET A 1 8.50 -6.11 -4.86
N THR A 2 7.39 -5.53 -5.29
CA THR A 2 7.22 -4.07 -5.42
C THR A 2 7.55 -3.31 -4.12
N SER A 3 7.09 -3.79 -2.96
CA SER A 3 7.38 -3.14 -1.68
C SER A 3 8.88 -3.06 -1.37
N LEU A 4 9.66 -4.08 -1.71
CA LEU A 4 11.12 -4.07 -1.50
C LEU A 4 11.82 -3.07 -2.42
N ALA A 5 11.37 -2.94 -3.67
CA ALA A 5 11.93 -1.97 -4.60
C ALA A 5 11.66 -0.52 -4.14
N VAL A 6 10.46 -0.26 -3.59
CA VAL A 6 10.12 1.04 -3.02
C VAL A 6 10.94 1.34 -1.77
N VAL A 7 11.07 0.37 -0.86
CA VAL A 7 11.88 0.49 0.36
C VAL A 7 13.34 0.80 0.04
N ASP A 8 13.92 0.09 -0.94
CA ASP A 8 15.29 0.29 -1.41
C ASP A 8 15.47 1.68 -2.03
N ALA A 9 14.57 2.08 -2.92
CA ALA A 9 14.60 3.40 -3.56
C ALA A 9 14.48 4.56 -2.57
N LEU A 10 13.75 4.37 -1.47
CA LEU A 10 13.58 5.36 -0.40
C LEU A 10 14.67 5.28 0.69
N GLY A 11 15.54 4.27 0.66
CA GLY A 11 16.57 4.06 1.69
C GLY A 11 15.99 3.81 3.08
N LEU A 12 14.86 3.10 3.17
CA LEU A 12 14.19 2.85 4.45
C LEU A 12 14.84 1.69 5.21
N ASP A 13 15.01 1.87 6.52
CA ASP A 13 15.50 0.82 7.41
C ASP A 13 14.46 -0.29 7.58
N ALA A 14 14.92 -1.52 7.85
CA ALA A 14 14.04 -2.67 8.00
C ALA A 14 13.01 -2.52 9.14
N GLU A 15 13.28 -1.67 10.13
CA GLU A 15 12.39 -1.41 11.25
C GLU A 15 11.35 -0.29 10.97
N SER A 16 11.54 0.51 9.92
CA SER A 16 10.70 1.67 9.61
C SER A 16 9.53 1.37 8.68
N TRP A 17 9.34 0.11 8.27
CA TRP A 17 8.22 -0.30 7.42
C TRP A 17 7.72 -1.70 7.77
N SER A 18 6.52 -2.03 7.32
CA SER A 18 5.97 -3.38 7.39
C SER A 18 4.94 -3.60 6.29
N GLN A 19 4.51 -4.85 6.11
CA GLN A 19 3.48 -5.22 5.14
C GLN A 19 2.31 -5.93 5.83
N SER A 20 1.11 -5.62 5.38
CA SER A 20 -0.15 -6.22 5.80
C SER A 20 -1.07 -6.45 4.61
N TYR A 21 -2.20 -7.12 4.85
CA TYR A 21 -3.18 -7.49 3.83
C TYR A 21 -4.59 -7.06 4.25
N GLN A 22 -5.44 -6.69 3.30
CA GLN A 22 -6.79 -6.19 3.56
C GLN A 22 -7.88 -6.96 2.81
N SER A 23 -9.13 -6.49 2.91
CA SER A 23 -10.30 -7.01 2.18
C SER A 23 -10.55 -8.51 2.40
N ARG A 24 -10.51 -8.96 3.66
CA ARG A 24 -10.86 -10.35 4.04
C ARG A 24 -12.37 -10.55 3.95
N LEU A 25 -12.82 -11.54 3.18
CA LEU A 25 -14.22 -11.91 3.03
C LEU A 25 -14.51 -13.32 3.54
N GLY A 26 -15.59 -13.47 4.32
CA GLY A 26 -16.03 -14.77 4.81
C GLY A 26 -15.04 -15.48 5.75
N PRO A 27 -15.34 -16.73 6.14
CA PRO A 27 -14.64 -17.43 7.23
C PRO A 27 -13.36 -18.17 6.80
N VAL A 28 -12.90 -18.00 5.56
CA VAL A 28 -11.73 -18.73 5.04
C VAL A 28 -10.41 -18.20 5.61
N LYS A 29 -9.32 -18.98 5.51
CA LYS A 29 -8.00 -18.52 5.92
C LYS A 29 -7.44 -17.53 4.90
N TRP A 30 -7.15 -16.32 5.36
CA TRP A 30 -6.56 -15.23 4.60
C TRP A 30 -5.08 -15.01 4.94
N LEU A 31 -4.39 -14.27 4.07
CA LEU A 31 -3.03 -13.80 4.34
C LEU A 31 -2.98 -12.93 5.61
N ARG A 32 -1.85 -13.03 6.31
CA ARG A 32 -1.59 -12.36 7.58
C ARG A 32 -0.27 -11.60 7.53
N PRO A 33 -0.12 -10.51 8.31
CA PRO A 33 -1.14 -9.91 9.19
C PRO A 33 -2.20 -9.13 8.41
N SER A 34 -3.42 -9.00 8.94
CA SER A 34 -4.37 -8.02 8.38
C SER A 34 -3.89 -6.61 8.67
N SER A 35 -4.35 -5.63 7.89
CA SER A 35 -4.09 -4.21 8.19
C SER A 35 -4.59 -3.82 9.58
N ILE A 36 -5.75 -4.33 9.99
CA ILE A 36 -6.30 -4.16 11.36
C ILE A 36 -5.35 -4.75 12.42
N GLU A 37 -4.90 -6.00 12.25
CA GLU A 37 -3.96 -6.66 13.18
C GLU A 37 -2.64 -5.89 13.26
N LYS A 38 -2.14 -5.39 12.12
CA LYS A 38 -0.87 -4.67 12.03
C LYS A 38 -0.94 -3.28 12.69
N VAL A 39 -2.05 -2.57 12.54
CA VAL A 39 -2.25 -1.24 13.14
C VAL A 39 -2.30 -1.34 14.67
N ASP A 40 -3.01 -2.34 15.20
CA ASP A 40 -3.02 -2.61 16.64
C ASP A 40 -1.59 -2.89 17.15
N GLU A 41 -0.84 -3.78 16.48
CA GLU A 41 0.57 -4.07 16.85
C GLU A 41 1.46 -2.82 16.83
N LEU A 42 1.35 -1.97 15.79
CA LEU A 42 2.18 -0.77 15.66
C LEU A 42 1.89 0.25 16.78
N THR A 43 0.61 0.45 17.12
CA THR A 43 0.24 1.36 18.21
C THR A 43 0.67 0.83 19.57
N GLU A 44 0.57 -0.48 19.82
CA GLU A 44 1.10 -1.13 21.03
C GLU A 44 2.62 -0.97 21.17
N ARG A 45 3.34 -0.93 20.04
CA ARG A 45 4.78 -0.65 19.98
C ARG A 45 5.13 0.84 20.14
N GLY A 46 4.14 1.72 20.30
CA GLY A 46 4.33 3.16 20.49
C GLY A 46 4.45 3.96 19.19
N VAL A 47 4.14 3.38 18.03
CA VAL A 47 4.10 4.12 16.76
C VAL A 47 2.94 5.12 16.81
N SER A 48 3.28 6.41 16.80
CA SER A 48 2.31 7.51 16.86
C SER A 48 2.04 8.16 15.51
N LYS A 49 2.88 7.90 14.51
CA LYS A 49 2.75 8.42 13.14
C LYS A 49 2.84 7.28 12.14
N LEU A 50 1.87 7.20 11.21
CA LEU A 50 1.77 6.12 10.25
C LEU A 50 1.55 6.65 8.83
N VAL A 51 2.30 6.11 7.87
CA VAL A 51 2.05 6.32 6.44
C VAL A 51 1.64 4.99 5.83
N ILE A 52 0.54 4.97 5.07
CA ILE A 52 0.04 3.79 4.38
C ILE A 52 0.19 4.02 2.87
N VAL A 53 0.69 3.00 2.18
CA VAL A 53 0.77 2.90 0.73
C VAL A 53 0.09 1.60 0.28
N SER A 54 -0.57 1.61 -0.87
CA SER A 54 -1.23 0.42 -1.42
C SER A 54 -0.72 0.11 -2.83
N PRO A 55 0.51 -0.43 -2.98
CA PRO A 55 1.14 -0.63 -4.30
C PRO A 55 0.46 -1.71 -5.16
N ALA A 56 -0.58 -2.37 -4.65
CA ALA A 56 -1.40 -3.32 -5.39
C ALA A 56 -2.56 -2.63 -6.16
N PHE A 57 -2.78 -1.32 -5.94
CA PHE A 57 -3.80 -0.53 -6.62
C PHE A 57 -3.16 0.61 -7.41
N LEU A 58 -3.69 0.88 -8.60
CA LEU A 58 -3.23 1.96 -9.47
C LEU A 58 -4.09 3.22 -9.35
N ALA A 59 -5.36 3.07 -8.98
CA ALA A 59 -6.30 4.17 -8.82
C ALA A 59 -7.02 4.04 -7.49
N ASP A 60 -7.40 5.18 -6.91
CA ASP A 60 -8.15 5.21 -5.66
C ASP A 60 -9.56 4.66 -5.85
N GLY A 61 -10.03 3.92 -4.85
CA GLY A 61 -11.29 3.21 -4.87
C GLY A 61 -11.83 2.98 -3.47
N LEU A 62 -12.84 2.11 -3.34
CA LEU A 62 -13.42 1.78 -2.04
C LEU A 62 -12.38 1.18 -1.09
N GLU A 63 -11.51 0.31 -1.62
CA GLU A 63 -10.49 -0.39 -0.87
C GLU A 63 -9.36 0.52 -0.36
N THR A 64 -9.20 1.73 -0.92
CA THR A 64 -8.23 2.71 -0.43
C THR A 64 -8.91 3.83 0.37
N LEU A 65 -9.98 4.42 -0.15
CA LEU A 65 -10.62 5.57 0.49
C LEU A 65 -11.46 5.18 1.70
N GLU A 66 -12.21 4.09 1.63
CA GLU A 66 -13.05 3.65 2.77
C GLU A 66 -12.24 2.77 3.72
N GLU A 67 -11.71 1.64 3.23
CA GLU A 67 -11.03 0.68 4.11
C GLU A 67 -9.75 1.27 4.74
N LEU A 68 -8.88 1.94 3.97
CA LEU A 68 -7.63 2.48 4.51
C LEU A 68 -7.80 3.89 5.10
N ASP A 69 -8.40 4.84 4.38
CA ASP A 69 -8.42 6.23 4.83
C ASP A 69 -9.45 6.53 5.93
N ILE A 70 -10.52 5.73 6.01
CA ILE A 70 -11.58 5.92 7.00
C ILE A 70 -11.49 4.86 8.11
N GLU A 71 -11.63 3.57 7.77
CA GLU A 71 -11.72 2.52 8.79
C GLU A 71 -10.40 2.32 9.55
N ILE A 72 -9.29 2.08 8.81
CA ILE A 72 -7.97 1.91 9.42
C ILE A 72 -7.51 3.18 10.13
N ARG A 73 -7.77 4.36 9.54
CA ARG A 73 -7.51 5.65 10.21
C ARG A 73 -8.20 5.73 11.55
N LYS A 74 -9.50 5.44 11.57
CA LYS A 74 -10.29 5.47 12.80
C LYS A 74 -9.69 4.53 13.84
N GLN A 75 -9.37 3.30 13.46
CA GLN A 75 -8.74 2.33 14.36
C GLN A 75 -7.41 2.84 14.93
N PHE A 76 -6.51 3.35 14.07
CA PHE A 76 -5.21 3.88 14.48
C PHE A 76 -5.35 5.03 15.50
N MET A 77 -6.28 5.94 15.25
CA MET A 77 -6.53 7.09 16.13
C MET A 77 -7.17 6.65 17.46
N ASP A 78 -8.14 5.73 17.42
CA ASP A 78 -8.79 5.16 18.62
C ASP A 78 -7.79 4.41 19.52
N ARG A 79 -6.73 3.84 18.93
CA ARG A 79 -5.64 3.15 19.63
C ARG A 79 -4.49 4.08 20.10
N GLY A 80 -4.64 5.39 19.98
CA GLY A 80 -3.68 6.37 20.50
C GLY A 80 -2.69 6.92 19.48
N GLY A 81 -2.82 6.54 18.20
CA GLY A 81 -2.15 7.19 17.08
C GLY A 81 -2.42 8.69 17.04
N LYS A 82 -1.50 9.45 16.44
CA LYS A 82 -1.53 10.92 16.40
C LYS A 82 -1.66 11.47 14.99
N GLU A 83 -1.02 10.83 14.03
CA GLU A 83 -1.01 11.26 12.64
C GLU A 83 -1.00 10.07 11.71
N MET A 84 -1.92 10.04 10.76
CA MET A 84 -1.92 9.03 9.69
C MET A 84 -2.02 9.70 8.34
N LYS A 85 -1.25 9.21 7.36
CA LYS A 85 -1.35 9.63 5.96
C LYS A 85 -1.55 8.41 5.07
N LEU A 86 -2.64 8.40 4.31
CA LEU A 86 -2.75 7.55 3.14
C LEU A 86 -2.06 8.25 1.98
N VAL A 87 -1.17 7.55 1.29
CA VAL A 87 -0.63 8.00 0.00
C VAL A 87 -1.62 7.63 -1.08
N SER A 88 -2.09 8.62 -1.83
CA SER A 88 -2.97 8.41 -2.99
C SER A 88 -2.34 7.42 -3.96
N CYS A 89 -3.19 6.64 -4.62
CA CYS A 89 -2.72 5.81 -5.73
C CYS A 89 -2.17 6.69 -6.86
N LEU A 90 -1.52 6.05 -7.84
CA LEU A 90 -0.93 6.75 -8.98
C LEU A 90 -1.98 7.55 -9.77
N ASN A 91 -3.23 7.06 -9.86
CA ASN A 91 -4.33 7.73 -10.55
C ASN A 91 -3.91 8.16 -11.97
N ASP A 92 -3.92 9.47 -12.24
CA ASP A 92 -3.53 10.10 -13.50
C ASP A 92 -2.12 10.69 -13.48
N ASP A 93 -1.25 10.18 -12.59
CA ASP A 93 0.15 10.58 -12.49
C ASP A 93 0.84 10.50 -13.87
N PRO A 94 1.40 11.61 -14.38
CA PRO A 94 2.00 11.64 -15.71
C PRO A 94 3.16 10.66 -15.89
N ASP A 95 3.99 10.48 -14.86
CA ASP A 95 5.15 9.59 -14.93
C ASP A 95 4.71 8.12 -15.00
N TRP A 96 3.64 7.77 -14.29
CA TRP A 96 2.99 6.46 -14.42
C TRP A 96 2.45 6.23 -15.84
N ILE A 97 1.75 7.21 -16.42
CA ILE A 97 1.19 7.10 -17.77
C ILE A 97 2.32 6.90 -18.80
N VAL A 98 3.42 7.65 -18.67
CA VAL A 98 4.61 7.49 -19.51
C VAL A 98 5.21 6.10 -19.34
N GLY A 99 5.47 5.67 -18.10
CA GLY A 99 6.05 4.35 -17.82
C GLY A 99 5.19 3.19 -18.34
N MET A 100 3.86 3.27 -18.18
CA MET A 100 2.94 2.29 -18.75
C MET A 100 3.00 2.26 -20.28
N SER A 101 3.09 3.43 -20.93
CA SER A 101 3.26 3.51 -22.39
C SER A 101 4.55 2.83 -22.85
N GLU A 102 5.65 3.01 -22.12
CA GLU A 102 6.92 2.37 -22.40
C GLU A 102 6.84 0.84 -22.23
N LEU A 103 6.23 0.35 -21.15
CA LEU A 103 6.01 -1.09 -20.94
C LEU A 103 5.23 -1.73 -22.10
N VAL A 104 4.19 -1.05 -22.60
CA VAL A 104 3.42 -1.52 -23.76
C VAL A 104 4.27 -1.55 -25.03
N LYS A 105 5.06 -0.49 -25.30
CA LYS A 105 5.94 -0.44 -26.48
C LYS A 105 6.98 -1.57 -26.45
N CYS A 106 7.68 -1.74 -25.31
CA CYS A 106 8.66 -2.82 -25.14
C CYS A 106 8.01 -4.19 -25.41
N SER A 107 6.81 -4.44 -24.87
CA SER A 107 6.12 -5.72 -25.09
C SER A 107 5.72 -5.96 -26.55
N LEU A 108 5.41 -4.90 -27.31
CA LEU A 108 5.10 -5.01 -28.74
C LEU A 108 6.36 -5.28 -29.58
N GLU A 109 7.48 -4.63 -29.25
CA GLU A 109 8.76 -4.85 -29.91
C GLU A 109 9.25 -6.29 -29.72
N GLU A 110 9.20 -6.82 -28.49
CA GLU A 110 9.56 -8.21 -28.19
C GLU A 110 8.74 -9.23 -29.01
N LYS A 111 7.44 -8.99 -29.19
CA LYS A 111 6.57 -9.87 -29.99
C LYS A 111 6.84 -9.81 -31.49
N ASN A 112 7.38 -8.69 -31.99
CA ASN A 112 7.77 -8.56 -33.40
C ASN A 112 9.14 -9.17 -33.70
N HIS A 113 9.89 -9.58 -32.67
CA HIS A 113 11.18 -10.26 -32.78
C HIS A 113 11.10 -11.79 -32.55
N LEU A 114 9.88 -12.33 -32.42
CA LEU A 114 9.56 -13.77 -32.43
C LEU A 114 8.92 -14.16 -33.78
#